data_AF-A0A661VRM5-F1
#
_entry.id   AF-A0A661VRM5-F1
#
_cell.length_a   1.000
_cell.length_b   1.000
_cell.length_c   1.000
_cell.angle_alpha   90.00
_cell.angle_beta   90.00
_cell.angle_gamma   90.00
#
_symmetry.space_group_name_H-M   'P 1'
#
loop_
_entity.id
_entity.type
_entity.pdbx_description
1 polymer ?
#
loop_
_entity_poly.entity_id
_entity_poly.type
_entity_poly.pdbx_seq_one_letter_code
_entity_poly.pdbx_strand_id
1 'polypeptide(L)' 'MLLTPEETELYYKLPWAVLAYANRHLNLIPDVATPDNMSSLSTPEKFKVRTALYEEHPDVSSQYLGATRAGPFADSGQAS' A
#
# COMPACT_ATOMS: atom_id res chain seq x y z
N MET A 1 -13.19 -2.44 -20.86
CA MET A 1 -12.34 -1.24 -20.80
C MET A 1 -10.93 -1.71 -20.49
N LEU A 2 -9.96 -1.38 -21.35
CA LEU A 2 -8.55 -1.69 -21.09
C LEU A 2 -7.94 -0.48 -20.38
N LEU A 3 -7.06 -0.73 -19.41
CA LEU A 3 -6.30 0.32 -18.75
C LEU A 3 -5.33 0.94 -19.77
N THR A 4 -5.11 2.25 -19.66
CA THR A 4 -3.97 2.92 -20.27
C THR A 4 -2.66 2.36 -19.70
N PRO A 5 -1.52 2.53 -20.40
CA PRO A 5 -0.22 2.14 -19.86
C PRO A 5 0.07 2.74 -18.48
N GLU A 6 -0.28 4.02 -18.27
CA GLU A 6 -0.08 4.74 -17.02
C GLU A 6 -0.95 4.16 -15.89
N GLU A 7 -2.22 3.89 -16.17
CA GLU A 7 -3.12 3.22 -15.22
C GLU A 7 -2.65 1.80 -14.91
N THR A 8 -2.09 1.10 -15.89
CA THR A 8 -1.52 -0.23 -15.70
C THR A 8 -0.30 -0.18 -14.78
N GLU A 9 0.59 0.79 -14.98
CA GLU A 9 1.75 0.99 -14.11
C GLU A 9 1.31 1.30 -12.67
N LEU A 10 0.35 2.19 -12.49
CA LEU A 10 -0.23 2.49 -11.18
C LEU A 10 -0.85 1.25 -10.54
N TYR A 11 -1.63 0.48 -11.31
CA TYR A 11 -2.25 -0.76 -10.84
C TYR A 11 -1.21 -1.74 -10.29
N TYR A 12 -0.09 -1.92 -10.99
CA TYR A 12 0.99 -2.82 -10.53
C TYR A 12 1.77 -2.28 -9.33
N LYS A 13 1.80 -0.96 -9.10
CA LYS A 13 2.45 -0.34 -7.94
C LYS A 13 1.62 -0.38 -6.67
N LEU A 14 0.28 -0.42 -6.78
CA LEU A 14 -0.64 -0.37 -5.63
C LEU A 14 -0.36 -1.43 -4.56
N PRO A 15 -0.16 -2.73 -4.88
CA PRO A 15 0.13 -3.74 -3.86
C PRO A 15 1.40 -3.42 -3.06
N TRP A 16 2.43 -2.88 -3.72
CA TRP A 16 3.69 -2.53 -3.08
C TRP A 16 3.55 -1.29 -2.21
N ALA A 17 2.72 -0.33 -2.59
CA ALA A 17 2.42 0.84 -1.77
C ALA A 17 1.71 0.46 -0.47
N VAL A 18 0.76 -0.47 -0.53
CA VAL A 18 0.05 -1.01 0.65
C VAL A 18 1.04 -1.71 1.59
N LEU A 19 1.87 -2.60 1.05
CA LEU A 19 2.86 -3.33 1.87
C LEU A 19 3.93 -2.40 2.44
N ALA A 20 4.39 -1.40 1.68
CA ALA A 20 5.34 -0.40 2.16
C ALA A 20 4.72 0.49 3.27
N TYR A 21 3.43 0.82 3.19
CA TYR A 21 2.73 1.47 4.28
C TYR A 21 2.69 0.60 5.53
N ALA A 22 2.31 -0.67 5.39
CA ALA A 22 2.26 -1.63 6.49
C ALA A 22 3.64 -1.80 7.15
N ASN A 23 4.69 -1.98 6.35
CA ASN A 23 6.05 -2.13 6.86
C ASN A 23 6.56 -0.87 7.55
N ARG A 24 6.21 0.34 7.11
CA ARG A 24 6.56 1.58 7.82
C ARG A 24 5.91 1.69 9.20
N HIS A 25 4.68 1.18 9.34
CA HIS A 25 3.95 1.22 10.61
C HIS A 25 4.40 0.12 11.58
N LEU A 26 4.68 -1.07 11.06
CA LEU A 26 5.01 -2.25 11.86
C LEU A 26 6.52 -2.49 12.00
N ASN A 27 7.33 -1.81 11.18
CA ASN A 27 8.80 -1.90 11.13
C ASN A 27 9.33 -3.34 11.05
N LEU A 28 8.72 -4.19 10.21
CA LEU A 28 9.02 -5.62 10.14
C LEU A 28 10.33 -5.92 9.42
N ILE A 29 10.68 -5.07 8.45
CA ILE A 29 11.93 -5.10 7.68
C ILE A 29 12.51 -3.68 7.74
N PRO A 30 13.62 -3.49 8.47
CA PRO A 30 14.27 -2.18 8.57
C PRO A 30 14.62 -1.61 7.18
N ASP A 31 14.63 -0.29 7.07
CA ASP A 31 15.07 0.46 5.87
C ASP A 31 14.24 0.24 4.59
N VAL A 32 13.12 -0.49 4.68
CA VAL A 32 12.17 -0.68 3.57
C VAL A 32 10.95 0.21 3.77
N ALA A 33 10.94 1.39 3.15
CA ALA A 33 9.88 2.39 3.34
C ALA A 33 9.09 2.74 2.08
N THR A 34 9.55 2.29 0.90
CA THR A 34 8.99 2.69 -0.40
C THR A 34 8.39 1.49 -1.15
N PRO A 35 7.44 1.72 -2.08
CA PRO A 35 6.93 0.67 -2.97
C PRO A 35 8.05 -0.02 -3.77
N ASP A 36 9.04 0.75 -4.24
CA ASP A 36 10.14 0.22 -5.06
C ASP A 36 11.04 -0.73 -4.25
N ASN A 37 11.40 -0.36 -3.01
CA ASN A 37 12.17 -1.22 -2.12
C ASN A 37 11.37 -2.49 -1.80
N MET A 38 10.07 -2.35 -1.52
CA MET A 38 9.16 -3.47 -1.23
C MET A 38 9.04 -4.44 -2.43
N SER A 39 8.95 -3.90 -3.64
CA SER A 39 8.89 -4.70 -4.87
C SER A 39 10.17 -5.50 -5.13
N SER A 40 11.30 -5.04 -4.62
CA SER A 40 12.62 -5.67 -4.78
C SER A 40 12.90 -6.78 -3.77
N LEU A 41 12.07 -6.92 -2.74
CA LEU A 41 12.24 -7.94 -1.70
C LEU A 41 12.05 -9.37 -2.22
N SER A 42 12.63 -10.32 -1.51
CA SER A 42 12.38 -11.74 -1.75
C SER A 42 10.92 -12.12 -1.45
N THR A 43 10.44 -13.23 -2.03
CA THR A 43 9.09 -13.74 -1.76
C THR A 43 8.83 -13.98 -0.27
N PRO A 44 9.74 -14.59 0.51
CA PRO A 44 9.54 -14.77 1.95
C PRO A 44 9.39 -13.45 2.73
N GLU A 45 10.18 -12.44 2.39
CA GLU A 45 10.10 -11.12 3.03
C GLU A 45 8.78 -10.42 2.71
N LYS A 46 8.34 -10.46 1.44
CA LYS A 46 7.01 -9.96 1.05
C LYS A 46 5.90 -10.69 1.77
N PHE A 47 6.02 -12.02 1.91
CA PHE A 47 5.04 -12.85 2.60
C PHE A 47 4.93 -12.45 4.08
N LYS A 48 6.05 -12.23 4.77
CA LYS A 48 6.08 -11.74 6.16
C LYS A 48 5.26 -10.46 6.34
N VAL A 49 5.49 -9.45 5.50
CA VAL A 49 4.76 -8.17 5.59
C VAL A 49 3.29 -8.36 5.26
N ARG A 50 2.97 -9.20 4.27
CA ARG A 50 1.61 -9.49 3.85
C ARG A 50 0.81 -10.19 4.95
N THR A 51 1.38 -11.20 5.59
CA THR A 51 0.77 -11.92 6.72
C THR A 51 0.52 -10.97 7.88
N ALA A 52 1.52 -10.16 8.24
CA ALA A 52 1.36 -9.18 9.31
C ALA A 52 0.23 -8.18 9.01
N LEU A 53 0.09 -7.70 7.77
CA LEU A 53 -0.98 -6.78 7.39
C LEU A 53 -2.39 -7.41 7.45
N TYR A 54 -2.56 -8.62 6.92
CA TYR A 54 -3.90 -9.19 6.74
C TYR A 54 -4.37 -10.10 7.86
N GLU A 55 -3.44 -10.73 8.58
CA GLU A 55 -3.75 -11.75 9.58
C GLU A 55 -3.49 -11.26 11.01
N GLU A 56 -2.42 -10.49 11.23
CA GLU A 56 -1.98 -10.08 12.56
C GLU A 56 -2.45 -8.67 12.94
N HIS A 57 -2.47 -7.74 11.97
CA HIS A 57 -2.75 -6.32 12.17
C HIS A 57 -3.76 -5.75 11.15
N PRO A 58 -5.02 -6.26 11.14
CA PRO A 58 -6.04 -5.82 10.18
C PRO A 58 -6.41 -4.33 10.34
N ASP A 59 -6.16 -3.73 11.51
CA ASP A 59 -6.35 -2.31 11.78
C ASP A 59 -5.44 -1.42 10.92
N VAL A 60 -4.21 -1.86 10.63
CA VAL A 60 -3.25 -1.14 9.78
C VAL A 60 -3.78 -1.03 8.34
N SER A 61 -4.45 -2.07 7.84
CA SER A 61 -5.10 -2.02 6.53
C SER A 61 -6.23 -0.99 6.47
N SER A 62 -7.00 -0.85 7.56
CA SER A 62 -8.06 0.15 7.69
C SER A 62 -7.50 1.56 7.75
N GLN A 63 -6.36 1.76 8.43
CA GLN A 63 -5.67 3.04 8.48
C GLN A 63 -5.15 3.47 7.11
N TYR A 64 -4.63 2.55 6.30
CA TYR A 64 -4.22 2.84 4.91
C TYR A 64 -5.40 3.37 4.08
N LEU A 65 -6.57 2.74 4.18
CA LEU A 65 -7.78 3.19 3.49
C LEU A 65 -8.25 4.57 4.00
N GLY A 66 -8.11 4.84 5.31
CA GLY A 66 -8.37 6.17 5.88
C GLY A 66 -7.41 7.24 5.37
N ALA A 67 -6.10 6.94 5.33
CA ALA A 67 -5.07 7.86 4.90
C ALA A 67 -5.18 8.21 3.41
N THR A 68 -5.50 7.23 2.56
CA THR A 68 -5.72 7.45 1.12
C THR A 68 -6.99 8.28 0.86
N ARG A 69 -8.04 8.11 1.66
CA ARG A 69 -9.27 8.92 1.63
C ARG A 69 -9.10 10.34 2.16
N ALA A 70 -8.01 10.65 2.86
CA ALA A 70 -7.70 12.00 3.36
C ALA A 70 -6.64 12.73 2.50
N GLY A 71 -6.10 12.07 1.47
CA GLY A 71 -5.14 12.64 0.53
C GLY A 71 -5.77 13.59 -0.50
N PRO A 72 -5.04 14.08 -1.50
CA PRO A 72 -5.55 15.07 -2.49
C PRO A 72 -6.73 14.57 -3.36
N PHE A 73 -7.10 13.30 -3.25
CA PHE A 73 -8.27 12.70 -3.88
C PHE A 73 -9.46 12.50 -2.92
N ALA A 74 -9.35 13.05 -1.70
CA ALA A 74 -10.40 13.16 -0.71
C ALA A 74 -11.47 14.13 -1.19
N ASP A 75 -12.40 13.61 -1.98
CA ASP A 75 -13.75 14.13 -2.18
C ASP A 75 -13.86 15.68 -2.30
N SER A 76 -13.53 16.23 -3.46
CA SER A 76 -14.02 17.55 -3.90
C SER A 76 -15.50 17.51 -4.32
N GLY A 77 -16.29 16.64 -3.69
CA GLY A 77 -17.61 16.21 -4.13
C GLY A 77 -18.76 16.50 -3.17
N GLN A 78 -18.80 17.68 -2.54
CA GLN A 78 -20.07 18.25 -2.06
C GLN A 78 -20.10 19.77 -2.22
N ALA A 79 -20.71 20.25 -3.30
CA ALA A 79 -21.42 21.53 -3.34
C ALA A 79 -22.34 21.57 -4.57
N SER A 80 -23.59 21.11 -4.40
CA SER A 80 -24.84 21.77 -4.85
C SER A 80 -26.02 20.86 -4.58
#